data_AF-A0A3N5UK25-F1
#
_entry.id   AF-A0A3N5UK25-F1
#
_cell.length_a   1.000
_cell.length_b   1.000
_cell.length_c   1.000
_cell.angle_alpha   90.00
_cell.angle_beta   90.00
_cell.angle_gamma   90.00
#
_symmetry.space_group_name_H-M   'P 1'
#
loop_
_entity.id
_entity.type
_entity.pdbx_description
1 polymer ?
#
loop_
_entity_poly.entity_id
_entity_poly.type
_entity_poly.pdbx_seq_one_letter_code
_entity_poly.pdbx_strand_id
1 'polypeptide(L)'
;MKERNRHIYLIGVLIALVALGFVLPRGARSLLVQVMILSIFAMGYDVSLGFTNQCSLGHSVLFGAGAYAILLPILHLKAGLLVSVLLCLGGGIVFSLVTGIIAVRLSEAYFVIVTAIFSAIFHLLAVDLTWLTGGDDGLSATLPSLHLGFVKWSLYDPLVNYFFSLFFLTVSYLVLRRIAHSPLGKIFLAIRENEKRAEYLGYHVTRYKLIAFVISGVFTALGGGLYALSLRYTT
;
A
#
# COMPACT_ATOMS: atom_id res chain seq x y z
N MET A 1 -1.08 -15.86 -28.19
CA MET A 1 -0.87 -14.56 -28.87
C MET A 1 -1.24 -13.34 -28.01
N LYS A 2 -2.35 -13.37 -27.24
CA LYS A 2 -2.82 -12.25 -26.40
C LYS A 2 -1.87 -11.84 -25.25
N GLU A 3 -1.10 -12.78 -24.69
CA GLU A 3 -0.14 -12.46 -23.61
C GLU A 3 1.12 -11.73 -24.09
N ARG A 4 1.67 -12.10 -25.26
CA ARG A 4 2.89 -11.46 -25.79
C ARG A 4 2.68 -9.97 -26.08
N ASN A 5 1.53 -9.61 -26.64
CA ASN A 5 1.19 -8.20 -26.89
C ASN A 5 1.01 -7.42 -25.58
N ARG A 6 0.45 -8.04 -24.53
CA ARG A 6 0.28 -7.41 -23.22
C ARG A 6 1.62 -7.02 -22.58
N HIS A 7 2.66 -7.85 -22.71
CA HIS A 7 4.01 -7.50 -22.23
C HIS A 7 4.61 -6.32 -23.00
N ILE A 8 4.37 -6.24 -24.32
CA ILE A 8 4.84 -5.14 -25.16
C ILE A 8 4.17 -3.82 -24.76
N TYR A 9 2.85 -3.82 -24.51
CA TYR A 9 2.14 -2.63 -24.00
C TYR A 9 2.65 -2.19 -22.64
N LEU A 10 2.92 -3.13 -21.72
CA LEU A 10 3.43 -2.80 -20.39
C LEU A 10 4.84 -2.19 -20.44
N ILE A 11 5.71 -2.73 -21.29
CA ILE A 11 7.05 -2.18 -21.49
C ILE A 11 6.95 -0.78 -22.13
N GLY A 12 6.05 -0.59 -23.10
CA GLY A 12 5.78 0.72 -23.69
C GLY A 12 5.30 1.75 -22.68
N VAL A 13 4.38 1.39 -21.78
CA VAL A 13 3.89 2.29 -20.71
C VAL A 13 5.01 2.61 -19.73
N LEU A 14 5.83 1.63 -19.35
CA LEU A 14 6.96 1.86 -18.44
C LEU A 14 7.99 2.83 -19.06
N ILE A 15 8.32 2.65 -20.34
CA ILE A 15 9.22 3.55 -21.08
C ILE A 15 8.62 4.96 -21.18
N ALA A 16 7.32 5.07 -21.44
CA ALA A 16 6.63 6.36 -21.48
C ALA A 16 6.67 7.07 -20.12
N LEU A 17 6.48 6.35 -19.01
CA LEU A 17 6.61 6.91 -17.66
C LEU A 17 8.05 7.34 -17.36
N VAL A 18 9.04 6.53 -17.70
CA VAL A 18 10.46 6.91 -17.54
C VAL A 18 10.78 8.19 -18.35
N ALA A 19 10.33 8.27 -19.60
CA ALA A 19 10.53 9.44 -20.45
C ALA A 19 9.82 10.69 -19.88
N LEU A 20 8.60 10.53 -19.37
CA LEU A 20 7.86 11.60 -18.70
C LEU A 20 8.66 12.17 -17.50
N GLY A 21 9.32 11.31 -16.72
CA GLY A 21 10.14 11.73 -15.59
C GLY A 21 11.23 12.76 -15.95
N PHE A 22 11.80 12.67 -17.16
CA PHE A 22 12.84 13.60 -17.62
C PHE A 22 12.27 14.87 -18.26
N VAL A 23 11.11 14.79 -18.91
CA VAL A 23 10.53 15.91 -19.67
C VAL A 23 9.75 16.88 -18.77
N LEU A 24 9.17 16.41 -17.66
CA LEU A 24 8.23 17.25 -16.91
C LEU A 24 8.88 18.32 -15.99
N PRO A 25 8.22 19.49 -15.86
CA PRO A 25 8.53 20.50 -14.84
C PRO A 25 8.41 19.95 -13.41
N ARG A 26 9.09 20.59 -12.45
CA ARG A 26 9.16 20.13 -11.05
C ARG A 26 7.78 19.94 -10.39
N GLY A 27 6.84 20.87 -10.59
CA GLY A 27 5.50 20.78 -10.00
C GLY A 27 4.71 19.58 -10.54
N ALA A 28 4.72 19.39 -11.86
CA ALA A 28 4.01 18.30 -12.49
C ALA A 28 4.61 16.91 -12.16
N ARG A 29 5.93 16.83 -11.92
CA ARG A 29 6.57 15.61 -11.39
C ARG A 29 6.05 15.22 -10.01
N SER A 30 5.86 16.18 -9.11
CA SER A 30 5.33 15.90 -7.76
C SER A 30 3.90 15.37 -7.82
N LEU A 31 3.06 15.95 -8.68
CA LEU A 31 1.70 15.46 -8.91
C LEU A 31 1.69 14.03 -9.49
N LEU A 32 2.59 13.74 -10.43
CA LEU A 32 2.75 12.39 -10.96
C LEU A 32 3.17 11.39 -9.88
N VAL A 33 4.08 11.77 -8.98
CA VAL A 33 4.45 10.94 -7.83
C VAL A 33 3.23 10.61 -6.97
N GLN A 34 2.38 11.61 -6.67
CA GLN A 34 1.13 11.36 -5.93
C GLN A 34 0.19 10.42 -6.70
N VAL A 35 0.02 10.62 -8.01
CA VAL A 35 -0.78 9.71 -8.85
C VAL A 35 -0.22 8.29 -8.82
N MET A 36 1.10 8.11 -8.90
CA MET A 36 1.74 6.79 -8.79
C MET A 36 1.47 6.14 -7.43
N ILE A 37 1.61 6.89 -6.34
CA ILE A 37 1.39 6.40 -4.98
C ILE A 37 -0.08 6.02 -4.76
N LEU A 38 -1.02 6.86 -5.19
CA LEU A 38 -2.45 6.56 -5.15
C LEU A 38 -2.82 5.37 -6.06
N SER A 39 -2.09 5.16 -7.15
CA SER A 39 -2.25 3.97 -7.99
C SER A 39 -1.81 2.70 -7.26
N ILE A 40 -0.73 2.74 -6.46
CA ILE A 40 -0.32 1.61 -5.59
C ILE A 40 -1.42 1.31 -4.58
N PHE A 41 -1.96 2.35 -3.93
CA PHE A 41 -3.08 2.20 -3.01
C PHE A 41 -4.31 1.56 -3.69
N ALA A 42 -4.70 2.06 -4.87
CA ALA A 42 -5.83 1.54 -5.63
C ALA A 42 -5.62 0.08 -6.04
N MET A 43 -4.42 -0.31 -6.49
CA MET A 43 -4.09 -1.70 -6.82
C MET A 43 -4.11 -2.60 -5.59
N GLY A 44 -3.64 -2.12 -4.44
CA GLY A 44 -3.75 -2.85 -3.17
C GLY A 44 -5.22 -3.11 -2.84
N TYR A 45 -6.02 -2.04 -2.81
CA TYR A 45 -7.46 -2.10 -2.51
C TYR A 45 -8.24 -3.02 -3.46
N ASP A 46 -7.89 -3.03 -4.76
CA ASP A 46 -8.49 -3.91 -5.75
C ASP A 46 -8.29 -5.40 -5.45
N VAL A 47 -7.24 -5.79 -4.71
CA VAL A 47 -7.10 -7.18 -4.26
C VAL A 47 -8.24 -7.58 -3.33
N SER A 48 -8.58 -6.73 -2.37
CA SER A 48 -9.68 -7.00 -1.43
C SER A 48 -11.05 -6.87 -2.11
N LEU A 49 -11.25 -5.79 -2.87
CA LEU A 49 -12.55 -5.52 -3.50
C LEU A 49 -12.76 -6.37 -4.74
N GLY A 50 -11.83 -6.31 -5.68
CA GLY A 50 -11.91 -6.93 -7.00
C GLY A 50 -11.76 -8.44 -6.99
N PHE A 51 -10.98 -9.04 -6.08
CA PHE A 51 -10.80 -10.49 -6.09
C PHE A 51 -11.63 -11.24 -5.05
N THR A 52 -11.92 -10.69 -3.87
CA THR A 52 -12.69 -11.39 -2.82
C THR A 52 -14.06 -10.79 -2.50
N ASN A 53 -14.49 -9.77 -3.23
CA ASN A 53 -15.75 -9.03 -3.01
C ASN A 53 -15.83 -8.32 -1.64
N GLN A 54 -14.67 -8.07 -1.01
CA GLN A 54 -14.62 -7.48 0.33
C GLN A 54 -14.43 -5.96 0.25
N CYS A 55 -15.56 -5.24 0.26
CA CYS A 55 -15.58 -3.79 0.44
C CYS A 55 -15.12 -3.41 1.85
N SER A 56 -13.88 -2.97 2.03
CA SER A 56 -13.40 -2.49 3.34
C SER A 56 -13.19 -0.99 3.32
N LEU A 57 -13.88 -0.26 4.21
CA LEU A 57 -13.67 1.18 4.38
C LEU A 57 -12.48 1.49 5.30
N GLY A 58 -11.92 0.48 5.97
CA GLY A 58 -10.80 0.62 6.90
C GLY A 58 -9.42 0.70 6.23
N HIS A 59 -9.33 0.67 4.89
CA HIS A 59 -8.04 0.82 4.18
C HIS A 59 -7.41 2.20 4.39
N SER A 60 -8.20 3.21 4.76
CA SER A 60 -7.72 4.50 5.26
C SER A 60 -6.76 4.35 6.44
N VAL A 61 -7.10 3.50 7.41
CA VAL A 61 -6.25 3.23 8.58
C VAL A 61 -4.98 2.53 8.18
N LEU A 62 -5.06 1.55 7.28
CA LEU A 62 -3.87 0.83 6.80
C LEU A 62 -2.91 1.77 6.08
N PHE A 63 -3.45 2.72 5.31
CA PHE A 63 -2.67 3.77 4.67
C PHE A 63 -2.02 4.68 5.71
N GLY A 64 -2.78 5.21 6.68
CA GLY A 64 -2.24 6.04 7.77
C GLY A 64 -1.21 5.30 8.62
N ALA A 65 -1.47 4.06 9.01
CA ALA A 65 -0.54 3.22 9.76
C ALA A 65 0.77 3.01 9.00
N GLY A 66 0.73 2.85 7.66
CA GLY A 66 1.93 2.81 6.82
C GLY A 66 2.70 4.13 6.80
N ALA A 67 1.99 5.26 6.76
CA ALA A 67 2.58 6.60 6.85
C ALA A 67 3.33 6.82 8.17
N TYR A 68 2.74 6.43 9.30
CA TYR A 68 3.42 6.49 10.60
C TYR A 68 4.54 5.45 10.74
N ALA A 69 4.35 4.23 10.22
CA ALA A 69 5.33 3.16 10.32
C ALA A 69 6.65 3.47 9.57
N ILE A 70 6.62 4.33 8.55
CA ILE A 70 7.84 4.77 7.87
C ILE A 70 8.49 5.97 8.56
N LEU A 71 7.68 6.89 9.12
CA LEU A 71 8.17 8.17 9.64
C LEU A 71 8.69 8.06 11.08
N LEU A 72 8.04 7.25 11.93
CA LEU A 72 8.44 7.05 13.33
C LEU A 72 9.86 6.50 13.48
N PRO A 73 10.29 5.47 12.71
CA PRO A 73 11.68 4.99 12.77
C PRO A 73 12.69 6.03 12.27
N ILE A 74 12.30 6.88 11.32
CA ILE A 74 13.17 7.96 10.83
C ILE A 74 13.38 9.00 11.93
N LEU A 75 12.31 9.38 12.62
CA LEU A 75 12.34 10.42 13.65
C LEU A 75 13.01 9.97 14.94
N HIS A 76 12.63 8.79 15.46
CA HIS A 76 13.07 8.33 16.78
C HIS A 76 14.35 7.49 16.74
N LEU A 77 14.47 6.61 15.74
CA LEU A 77 15.57 5.64 15.65
C LEU A 77 16.69 6.13 14.72
N LYS A 78 16.51 7.27 14.04
CA LYS A 78 17.38 7.75 12.95
C LYS A 78 17.71 6.63 11.95
N ALA A 79 16.74 5.76 11.72
CA ALA A 79 16.91 4.58 10.89
C ALA A 79 17.12 4.99 9.42
N GLY A 80 17.94 4.22 8.70
CA GLY A 80 18.12 4.41 7.27
C GLY A 80 16.82 4.13 6.49
N LEU A 81 16.65 4.79 5.34
CA LEU A 81 15.42 4.70 4.53
C LEU A 81 15.00 3.25 4.22
N LEU A 82 15.96 2.37 3.93
CA LEU A 82 15.69 0.95 3.65
C LEU A 82 15.08 0.23 4.85
N VAL A 83 15.59 0.50 6.05
CA VAL A 83 15.06 -0.10 7.29
C VAL A 83 13.64 0.40 7.53
N SER A 84 13.39 1.69 7.31
CA SER A 84 12.05 2.28 7.47
C SER A 84 11.03 1.70 6.48
N VAL A 85 11.43 1.41 5.24
CA VAL A 85 10.55 0.72 4.27
C VAL A 85 10.26 -0.72 4.70
N LEU A 86 11.26 -1.44 5.20
CA LEU A 86 11.05 -2.81 5.71
C LEU A 86 10.14 -2.82 6.95
N LEU A 87 10.30 -1.85 7.86
CA LEU A 87 9.42 -1.67 9.00
C LEU A 87 8.00 -1.27 8.57
N CYS A 88 7.85 -0.45 7.53
CA CYS A 88 6.55 -0.12 6.94
C CYS A 88 5.85 -1.38 6.39
N LEU A 89 6.58 -2.23 5.67
CA LEU A 89 6.03 -3.51 5.17
C LEU A 89 5.66 -4.45 6.32
N GLY A 90 6.54 -4.63 7.30
CA GLY A 90 6.30 -5.46 8.47
C GLY A 90 5.12 -4.96 9.31
N GLY A 91 5.06 -3.65 9.57
CA GLY A 91 3.96 -2.99 10.26
C GLY A 91 2.64 -3.15 9.51
N GLY A 92 2.66 -2.99 8.18
CA GLY A 92 1.51 -3.25 7.32
C GLY A 92 0.99 -4.69 7.44
N ILE A 93 1.87 -5.69 7.45
CA ILE A 93 1.49 -7.11 7.65
C ILE A 93 0.81 -7.28 9.00
N VAL A 94 1.45 -6.82 10.08
CA VAL A 94 0.95 -6.99 11.45
C VAL A 94 -0.40 -6.30 11.62
N PHE A 95 -0.51 -5.04 11.19
CA PHE A 95 -1.72 -4.26 11.38
C PHE A 95 -2.90 -4.80 10.55
N SER A 96 -2.63 -5.22 9.31
CA SER A 96 -3.64 -5.85 8.45
C SER A 96 -4.07 -7.21 8.97
N LEU A 97 -3.16 -7.96 9.60
CA LEU A 97 -3.47 -9.25 10.20
C LEU A 97 -4.33 -9.09 11.47
N VAL A 98 -3.99 -8.14 12.34
CA VAL A 98 -4.76 -7.83 13.56
C VAL A 98 -6.17 -7.37 13.21
N THR A 99 -6.30 -6.38 12.32
CA THR A 99 -7.62 -5.87 11.90
C THR A 99 -8.39 -6.89 11.07
N GLY A 100 -7.71 -7.63 10.20
CA GLY A 100 -8.29 -8.64 9.32
C GLY A 100 -8.84 -9.86 10.06
N ILE A 101 -8.16 -10.36 11.11
CA ILE A 101 -8.63 -11.52 11.88
C ILE A 101 -10.01 -11.28 12.50
N ILE A 102 -10.26 -10.04 12.93
CA ILE A 102 -11.55 -9.63 13.51
C ILE A 102 -12.55 -9.39 12.38
N ALA A 103 -12.19 -8.59 11.39
CA ALA A 103 -13.13 -8.12 10.38
C ALA A 103 -13.61 -9.25 9.44
N VAL A 104 -12.71 -10.10 8.95
CA VAL A 104 -13.00 -11.07 7.87
C VAL A 104 -13.99 -12.18 8.27
N ARG A 105 -14.23 -12.38 9.57
CA ARG A 105 -15.19 -13.37 10.08
C ARG A 105 -16.65 -12.92 9.95
N LEU A 106 -16.87 -11.65 9.64
CA LEU A 106 -18.19 -11.04 9.54
C LEU A 106 -18.76 -11.20 8.13
N SER A 107 -20.10 -11.18 8.01
CA SER A 107 -20.77 -11.11 6.71
C SER A 107 -20.41 -9.81 5.99
N GLU A 108 -20.52 -9.77 4.66
CA GLU A 108 -20.07 -8.65 3.82
C GLU A 108 -20.59 -7.27 4.28
N ALA A 109 -21.88 -7.17 4.64
CA ALA A 109 -22.46 -5.92 5.12
C ALA A 109 -21.87 -5.48 6.47
N TYR A 110 -21.71 -6.41 7.42
CA TYR A 110 -21.11 -6.13 8.72
C TYR A 110 -19.62 -5.81 8.61
N PHE A 111 -18.92 -6.43 7.66
CA PHE A 111 -17.52 -6.13 7.37
C PHE A 111 -17.30 -4.67 6.98
N VAL A 112 -18.15 -4.12 6.11
CA VAL A 112 -18.11 -2.69 5.74
C VAL A 112 -18.30 -1.80 6.97
N ILE A 113 -19.31 -2.08 7.79
CA ILE A 113 -19.66 -1.28 8.97
C ILE A 113 -18.52 -1.32 10.00
N VAL A 114 -18.01 -2.52 10.33
CA VAL A 114 -16.94 -2.67 11.33
C VAL A 114 -15.64 -2.03 10.86
N THR A 115 -15.30 -2.14 9.58
CA THR A 115 -14.08 -1.51 9.05
C THR A 115 -14.19 0.02 8.99
N ALA A 116 -15.39 0.58 8.76
CA ALA A 116 -15.63 2.02 8.92
C ALA A 116 -15.49 2.46 10.40
N ILE A 117 -16.02 1.69 11.34
CA ILE A 117 -15.87 1.98 12.78
C ILE A 117 -14.40 1.94 13.18
N PHE A 118 -13.62 0.95 12.71
CA PHE A 118 -12.17 0.94 12.91
C PHE A 118 -11.53 2.20 12.35
N SER A 119 -11.92 2.65 11.15
CA SER A 119 -11.44 3.92 10.60
C SER A 119 -11.69 5.10 11.53
N ALA A 120 -12.89 5.21 12.11
CA ALA A 120 -13.22 6.29 13.02
C ALA A 120 -12.43 6.21 14.34
N ILE A 121 -12.33 5.01 14.94
CA ILE A 121 -11.61 4.80 16.20
C ILE A 121 -10.13 5.12 16.03
N PHE A 122 -9.48 4.61 14.98
CA PHE A 122 -8.06 4.86 14.75
C PHE A 122 -7.76 6.31 14.37
N HIS A 123 -8.68 6.98 13.69
CA HIS A 123 -8.55 8.42 13.46
C HIS A 123 -8.61 9.21 14.77
N LEU A 124 -9.58 8.92 15.64
CA LEU A 124 -9.68 9.56 16.96
C LEU A 124 -8.41 9.28 17.80
N LEU A 125 -7.96 8.03 17.78
CA LEU A 125 -6.75 7.59 18.45
C LEU A 125 -5.50 8.31 17.91
N ALA A 126 -5.43 8.55 16.61
CA ALA A 126 -4.32 9.28 16.00
C ALA A 126 -4.30 10.76 16.41
N VAL A 127 -5.46 11.38 16.64
CA VAL A 127 -5.56 12.75 17.16
C VAL A 127 -5.20 12.80 18.65
N ASP A 128 -5.71 11.85 19.45
CA ASP A 128 -5.49 11.82 20.90
C ASP A 128 -4.05 11.45 21.29
N LEU A 129 -3.37 10.58 20.53
CA LEU A 129 -1.98 10.17 20.81
C LEU A 129 -0.94 11.20 20.38
N THR A 130 -1.10 12.45 20.82
CA THR A 130 -0.18 13.57 20.53
C THR A 130 1.29 13.23 20.77
N TRP A 131 1.62 12.43 21.79
CA TRP A 131 2.99 12.02 22.11
C TRP A 131 3.66 11.14 21.03
N LEU A 132 2.88 10.39 20.24
CA LEU A 132 3.39 9.46 19.25
C LEU A 132 3.12 9.94 17.82
N THR A 133 1.91 10.39 17.52
CA THR A 133 1.45 10.75 16.16
C THR A 133 1.55 12.24 15.87
N GLY A 134 1.85 13.08 16.86
CA GLY A 134 1.80 14.53 16.73
C GLY A 134 0.39 15.12 16.77
N GLY A 135 -0.66 14.28 16.89
CA GLY A 135 -2.06 14.74 16.93
C GLY A 135 -2.45 15.53 15.68
N ASP A 136 -3.20 16.63 15.88
CA ASP A 136 -3.63 17.53 14.79
C ASP A 136 -2.47 18.24 14.06
N ASP A 137 -1.32 18.42 14.73
CA ASP A 137 -0.15 19.07 14.15
C ASP A 137 0.65 18.12 13.23
N GLY A 138 0.39 16.81 13.32
CA GLY A 138 1.08 15.78 12.56
C GLY A 138 2.58 15.68 12.88
N LEU A 139 3.29 14.90 12.07
CA LEU A 139 4.74 14.72 12.16
C LEU A 139 5.41 15.17 10.87
N SER A 140 6.38 16.07 11.01
CA SER A 140 7.32 16.43 9.94
C SER A 140 8.68 15.82 10.25
N ALA A 141 9.27 15.11 9.29
CA ALA A 141 10.62 14.55 9.45
C ALA A 141 11.58 15.04 8.37
N THR A 142 12.81 15.38 8.80
CA THR A 142 13.93 15.58 7.89
C THR A 142 14.39 14.23 7.39
N LEU A 143 14.27 14.01 6.08
CA LEU A 143 14.57 12.71 5.48
C LEU A 143 16.09 12.44 5.50
N PRO A 144 16.53 11.28 6.02
CA PRO A 144 17.92 10.87 5.94
C PRO A 144 18.29 10.61 4.48
N SER A 145 19.52 10.96 4.09
CA SER A 145 20.04 10.62 2.77
C SER A 145 20.18 9.10 2.64
N LEU A 146 19.77 8.56 1.48
CA LEU A 146 19.91 7.14 1.20
C LEU A 146 21.39 6.86 0.90
N HIS A 147 22.03 6.12 1.80
CA HIS A 147 23.39 5.62 1.64
C HIS A 147 23.34 4.18 1.10
N LEU A 148 23.40 4.02 -0.22
CA LEU A 148 23.63 2.72 -0.85
C LEU A 148 25.10 2.64 -1.26
N GLY A 149 25.97 2.26 -0.31
CA GLY A 149 27.40 2.05 -0.52
C GLY A 149 28.17 3.30 -0.96
N PHE A 150 28.15 3.61 -2.26
CA PHE A 150 29.00 4.61 -2.91
C PHE A 150 28.25 5.85 -3.45
N VAL A 151 26.92 5.90 -3.39
CA VAL A 151 26.15 7.07 -3.90
C VAL A 151 25.17 7.58 -2.84
N LYS A 152 25.24 8.88 -2.55
CA LYS A 152 24.30 9.61 -1.68
C LYS A 152 23.11 10.06 -2.51
N TRP A 153 21.99 9.35 -2.41
CA TRP A 153 20.74 9.73 -3.07
C TRP A 153 19.92 10.53 -2.06
N SER A 154 19.72 11.81 -2.32
CA SER A 154 18.84 12.63 -1.51
C SER A 154 17.43 12.58 -2.07
N LEU A 155 16.48 12.08 -1.29
CA LEU A 155 15.04 12.18 -1.60
C LEU A 155 14.54 13.63 -1.65
N TYR A 156 15.41 14.61 -1.34
CA TYR A 156 15.11 16.02 -1.56
C TYR A 156 15.01 16.38 -3.04
N ASP A 157 15.71 15.64 -3.91
CA ASP A 157 15.64 15.87 -5.35
C ASP A 157 14.32 15.30 -5.91
N PRO A 158 13.47 16.13 -6.55
CA PRO A 158 12.23 15.67 -7.19
C PRO A 158 12.44 14.54 -8.20
N LEU A 159 13.60 14.48 -8.84
CA LEU A 159 13.95 13.46 -9.84
C LEU A 159 14.21 12.10 -9.17
N VAL A 160 14.91 12.11 -8.03
CA VAL A 160 15.16 10.91 -7.22
C VAL A 160 13.86 10.38 -6.64
N ASN A 161 13.02 11.25 -6.09
CA ASN A 161 11.71 10.86 -5.56
C ASN A 161 10.82 10.24 -6.64
N TYR A 162 10.81 10.81 -7.85
CA TYR A 162 10.08 10.26 -8.99
C TYR A 162 10.50 8.83 -9.33
N PHE A 163 11.79 8.58 -9.51
CA PHE A 163 12.27 7.23 -9.83
C PHE A 163 12.09 6.25 -8.68
N PHE A 164 12.19 6.72 -7.44
CA PHE A 164 11.93 5.92 -6.27
C PHE A 164 10.46 5.45 -6.22
N SER A 165 9.49 6.36 -6.39
CA SER A 165 8.07 6.00 -6.45
C SER A 165 7.74 5.13 -7.66
N LEU A 166 8.35 5.40 -8.83
CA LEU A 166 8.17 4.58 -10.03
C LEU A 166 8.69 3.15 -9.83
N PHE A 167 9.83 2.99 -9.14
CA PHE A 167 10.37 1.68 -8.77
C PHE A 167 9.35 0.89 -7.93
N PHE A 168 8.82 1.48 -6.85
CA PHE A 168 7.82 0.82 -6.00
C PHE A 168 6.50 0.55 -6.71
N LEU A 169 6.05 1.44 -7.59
CA LEU A 169 4.87 1.22 -8.43
C LEU A 169 5.08 -0.02 -9.30
N THR A 170 6.22 -0.08 -9.98
CA THR A 170 6.56 -1.19 -10.89
C THR A 170 6.65 -2.51 -10.14
N VAL A 171 7.36 -2.53 -9.00
CA VAL A 171 7.47 -3.72 -8.16
C VAL A 171 6.10 -4.16 -7.65
N SER A 172 5.29 -3.23 -7.13
CA SER A 172 3.94 -3.55 -6.62
C SER A 172 3.06 -4.12 -7.71
N TYR A 173 3.06 -3.50 -8.90
CA TYR A 173 2.33 -4.01 -10.05
C TYR A 173 2.77 -5.43 -10.44
N LEU A 174 4.07 -5.69 -10.53
CA LEU A 174 4.59 -7.01 -10.90
C LEU A 174 4.23 -8.08 -9.87
N VAL A 175 4.35 -7.76 -8.58
CA VAL A 175 4.01 -8.70 -7.50
C VAL A 175 2.51 -8.99 -7.49
N LEU A 176 1.66 -7.96 -7.53
CA LEU A 176 0.21 -8.13 -7.58
C LEU A 176 -0.26 -8.87 -8.82
N ARG A 177 0.33 -8.56 -9.98
CA ARG A 177 0.07 -9.29 -11.23
C ARG A 177 0.44 -10.77 -11.10
N ARG A 178 1.56 -11.09 -10.46
CA ARG A 178 1.98 -12.48 -10.23
C ARG A 178 1.01 -13.19 -9.29
N ILE A 179 0.54 -12.52 -8.23
CA ILE A 179 -0.46 -13.07 -7.30
C ILE A 179 -1.78 -13.32 -8.02
N ALA A 180 -2.27 -12.36 -8.81
CA ALA A 180 -3.53 -12.48 -9.55
C ALA A 180 -3.53 -13.64 -10.56
N HIS A 181 -2.40 -13.91 -11.22
CA HIS A 181 -2.27 -15.02 -12.17
C HIS A 181 -1.90 -16.37 -11.51
N SER A 182 -1.56 -16.36 -10.22
CA SER A 182 -1.24 -17.58 -9.48
C SER A 182 -2.49 -18.39 -9.12
N PRO A 183 -2.35 -19.65 -8.65
CA PRO A 183 -3.49 -20.42 -8.13
C PRO A 183 -4.25 -19.70 -7.01
N LEU A 184 -3.57 -18.88 -6.20
CA LEU A 184 -4.21 -18.10 -5.14
C LEU A 184 -5.22 -17.08 -5.70
N GLY A 185 -4.86 -16.37 -6.78
CA GLY A 185 -5.78 -15.43 -7.44
C GLY A 185 -7.02 -16.11 -8.01
N LYS A 186 -6.90 -17.34 -8.50
CA LYS A 186 -8.04 -18.15 -8.96
C LYS A 186 -8.96 -18.55 -7.81
N ILE A 187 -8.39 -18.88 -6.65
CA ILE A 187 -9.17 -19.20 -5.44
C ILE A 187 -9.94 -17.96 -4.97
N PHE A 188 -9.30 -16.78 -4.97
CA PHE A 188 -9.99 -15.53 -4.63
C PHE A 188 -11.17 -15.28 -5.57
N LEU A 189 -10.96 -15.38 -6.88
CA LEU A 189 -12.03 -15.22 -7.86
C LEU A 189 -13.18 -16.20 -7.65
N ALA A 190 -12.88 -17.47 -7.34
CA ALA A 190 -13.88 -18.48 -7.02
C ALA A 190 -14.69 -18.12 -5.75
N ILE A 191 -14.04 -17.57 -4.73
CA ILE A 191 -14.69 -17.06 -3.52
C ILE A 191 -15.64 -15.89 -3.88
N ARG A 192 -15.19 -14.96 -4.72
CA ARG A 192 -16.00 -13.82 -5.18
C ARG A 192 -17.22 -14.26 -5.99
N GLU A 193 -17.13 -15.31 -6.80
CA GLU A 193 -18.27 -15.82 -7.57
C GLU A 193 -19.32 -16.48 -6.69
N ASN A 194 -18.91 -17.36 -5.77
CA ASN A 194 -19.82 -18.01 -4.84
C ASN A 194 -19.07 -18.62 -3.64
N GLU A 195 -19.17 -17.97 -2.49
CA GLU A 195 -18.50 -18.40 -1.26
C GLU A 195 -18.90 -19.82 -0.83
N LYS A 196 -20.20 -20.14 -0.88
CA LYS A 196 -20.70 -21.47 -0.49
C LYS A 196 -20.15 -22.56 -1.40
N ARG A 197 -20.03 -22.29 -2.70
CA ARG A 197 -19.45 -23.24 -3.66
C ARG A 197 -17.97 -23.47 -3.40
N ALA A 198 -17.21 -22.43 -3.09
CA ALA A 198 -15.80 -22.56 -2.72
C ALA A 198 -15.63 -23.37 -1.43
N GLU A 199 -16.54 -23.21 -0.46
CA GLU A 199 -16.56 -23.99 0.77
C GLU A 199 -16.87 -25.47 0.51
N TYR A 200 -17.83 -25.79 -0.36
CA TYR A 200 -18.12 -27.18 -0.76
C TYR A 200 -16.97 -27.87 -1.51
N LEU A 201 -16.09 -27.10 -2.15
CA LEU A 201 -14.86 -27.61 -2.77
C LEU A 201 -13.74 -27.86 -1.74
N GLY A 202 -13.99 -27.62 -0.45
CA GLY A 202 -13.05 -27.85 0.65
C GLY A 202 -12.12 -26.66 0.95
N TYR A 203 -12.35 -25.49 0.36
CA TYR A 203 -11.55 -24.30 0.66
C TYR A 203 -12.04 -23.59 1.93
N HIS A 204 -11.11 -23.28 2.83
CA HIS A 204 -11.41 -22.44 4.00
C HIS A 204 -11.53 -20.96 3.60
N VAL A 205 -12.74 -20.54 3.21
CA VAL A 205 -13.05 -19.19 2.68
C VAL A 205 -12.49 -18.08 3.57
N THR A 206 -12.70 -18.15 4.89
CA THR A 206 -12.23 -17.13 5.85
C THR A 206 -10.71 -16.95 5.83
N ARG A 207 -9.93 -18.04 5.66
CA ARG A 207 -8.46 -17.97 5.64
C ARG A 207 -7.97 -17.32 4.35
N TYR A 208 -8.56 -17.67 3.21
CA TYR A 208 -8.19 -17.06 1.93
C TYR A 208 -8.59 -15.58 1.85
N LYS A 209 -9.76 -15.21 2.39
CA LYS A 209 -10.16 -13.81 2.57
C LYS A 209 -9.18 -13.04 3.46
N LEU A 210 -8.71 -13.65 4.56
CA LEU A 210 -7.71 -13.02 5.42
C LEU A 210 -6.39 -12.79 4.68
N ILE A 211 -5.93 -13.77 3.89
CA ILE A 211 -4.71 -13.62 3.08
C ILE A 211 -4.88 -12.49 2.07
N ALA A 212 -6.02 -12.43 1.36
CA ALA A 212 -6.29 -11.35 0.42
C ALA A 212 -6.30 -9.97 1.12
N PHE A 213 -6.91 -9.88 2.30
CA PHE A 213 -6.94 -8.65 3.10
C PHE A 213 -5.54 -8.23 3.56
N VAL A 214 -4.69 -9.17 4.01
CA VAL A 214 -3.30 -8.87 4.39
C VAL A 214 -2.49 -8.41 3.18
N ILE A 215 -2.62 -9.07 2.03
CA ILE A 215 -1.94 -8.64 0.80
C ILE A 215 -2.36 -7.21 0.43
N SER A 216 -3.67 -6.94 0.40
CA SER A 216 -4.24 -5.61 0.16
C SER A 216 -3.65 -4.57 1.11
N GLY A 217 -3.70 -4.86 2.41
CA GLY A 217 -3.24 -3.96 3.45
C GLY A 217 -1.75 -3.65 3.43
N VAL A 218 -0.90 -4.61 3.03
CA VAL A 218 0.54 -4.37 2.84
C VAL A 218 0.81 -3.37 1.72
N PHE A 219 0.15 -3.50 0.57
CA PHE A 219 0.33 -2.56 -0.54
C PHE A 219 -0.30 -1.20 -0.25
N THR A 220 -1.42 -1.18 0.46
CA THR A 220 -2.04 0.05 0.97
C THR A 220 -1.12 0.77 1.96
N ALA A 221 -0.52 0.06 2.93
CA ALA A 221 0.42 0.63 3.89
C ALA A 221 1.70 1.13 3.20
N LEU A 222 2.22 0.38 2.22
CA LEU A 222 3.34 0.84 1.40
C LEU A 222 3.01 2.16 0.68
N GLY A 223 1.80 2.27 0.11
CA GLY A 223 1.31 3.51 -0.50
C GLY A 223 1.32 4.69 0.50
N GLY A 224 0.80 4.46 1.71
CA GLY A 224 0.79 5.48 2.76
C GLY A 224 2.19 5.90 3.23
N GLY A 225 3.10 4.93 3.37
CA GLY A 225 4.51 5.20 3.68
C GLY A 225 5.18 6.05 2.60
N LEU A 226 5.01 5.68 1.33
CA LEU A 226 5.56 6.47 0.21
C LEU A 226 4.93 7.86 0.13
N TYR A 227 3.65 7.99 0.47
CA TYR A 227 2.97 9.29 0.52
C TYR A 227 3.60 10.21 1.56
N ALA A 228 3.79 9.71 2.79
CA ALA A 228 4.46 10.45 3.85
C ALA A 228 5.90 10.82 3.50
N LEU A 229 6.64 9.94 2.82
CA LEU A 229 7.99 10.28 2.31
C LEU A 229 7.96 11.39 1.26
N SER A 230 6.97 11.35 0.35
CA SER A 230 6.87 12.33 -0.74
C SER A 230 6.52 13.73 -0.23
N LEU A 231 5.64 13.82 0.78
CA LEU A 231 5.22 15.06 1.41
C LEU A 231 6.13 15.48 2.57
N ARG A 232 6.93 14.55 3.10
CA ARG A 232 7.77 14.72 4.31
C ARG A 232 6.96 15.01 5.57
N TYR A 233 5.67 14.67 5.52
CA TYR A 233 4.67 15.04 6.49
C TYR A 233 3.59 13.95 6.57
N THR A 234 3.07 13.73 7.77
CA THR A 234 1.90 12.86 8.01
C THR A 234 1.02 13.44 9.11
N THR A 235 -0.29 13.27 9.00
CA THR A 235 -1.36 13.63 9.95
C THR A 235 -2.40 12.53 10.02
#